data_AF-A0A6H9K8A3-F1
#
_entry.id   AF-A0A6H9K8A3-F1
#
_cell.length_a   1.000
_cell.length_b   1.000
_cell.length_c   1.000
_cell.angle_alpha   90.00
_cell.angle_beta   90.00
_cell.angle_gamma   90.00
#
_symmetry.space_group_name_H-M   'P 1'
#
loop_
_entity.id
_entity.type
_entity.pdbx_description
1 polymer ?
#
loop_
_entity_poly.entity_id
_entity_poly.type
_entity_poly.pdbx_seq_one_letter_code
_entity_poly.pdbx_strand_id
1 'polypeptide(L)'
;MTIYKGILLLVCCVFLVIACEKPAEETPAQKVDPIEKGLEIYTAKKCAFCHEDQEMLASGKVKDIARPVIATDTMFVQTHLKFVEASQMPTIKLTGEELHFVSLYITSLHRMKYQTATEEVADAVCPVCAALVQKSEALEEGLSFSFGGNTYYFECAECMYVFQQAPVAFKNK
;
A
#
# COMPACT_ATOMS: atom_id res chain seq x y z
N MET A 1 10.84 -77.02 35.09
CA MET A 1 11.12 -77.18 33.64
C MET A 1 10.36 -76.09 32.89
N THR A 2 10.92 -74.88 32.80
CA THR A 2 11.76 -74.36 31.69
C THR A 2 10.98 -74.06 30.40
N ILE A 3 10.16 -73.00 30.40
CA ILE A 3 9.61 -72.42 29.17
C ILE A 3 9.55 -70.88 29.32
N TYR A 4 10.70 -70.21 29.34
CA TYR A 4 10.80 -68.74 29.23
C TYR A 4 12.16 -68.35 28.62
N LYS A 5 12.41 -68.78 27.38
CA LYS A 5 13.56 -68.33 26.56
C LYS A 5 13.14 -68.44 25.09
N GLY A 6 12.44 -67.44 24.57
CA GLY A 6 12.01 -67.48 23.17
C GLY A 6 11.23 -66.29 22.63
N ILE A 7 11.02 -65.22 23.40
CA ILE A 7 10.30 -64.02 22.94
C ILE A 7 11.09 -62.75 23.34
N LEU A 8 12.40 -62.76 23.09
CA LEU A 8 13.26 -61.58 23.32
C LEU A 8 14.21 -61.32 22.15
N LEU A 9 13.87 -61.81 20.96
CA LEU A 9 14.73 -61.69 19.78
C LEU A 9 13.97 -61.37 18.49
N LEU A 10 12.75 -60.81 18.62
CA LEU A 10 11.95 -60.38 17.48
C LEU A 10 11.39 -58.95 17.62
N VAL A 11 11.92 -58.17 18.58
CA VAL A 11 11.55 -56.76 18.80
C VAL A 11 12.70 -55.80 18.46
N CYS A 12 13.83 -56.30 17.93
CA CYS A 12 14.96 -55.44 17.52
C CYS A 12 15.00 -55.11 16.01
N CYS A 13 14.24 -55.79 15.16
CA CYS A 13 14.30 -55.54 13.70
C CYS A 13 13.23 -54.57 13.16
N VAL A 14 12.30 -54.11 13.99
CA VAL A 14 11.20 -53.21 13.54
C VAL A 14 11.48 -51.73 13.84
N PHE A 15 12.53 -51.40 14.60
CA PHE A 15 12.83 -50.02 15.02
C PHE A 15 13.91 -49.30 14.20
N LEU A 16 14.39 -49.88 13.09
CA LEU A 16 15.50 -49.34 12.30
C LEU A 16 15.14 -49.04 10.85
N VAL A 17 13.91 -48.57 10.63
CA VAL A 17 13.55 -47.75 9.46
C VAL A 17 13.10 -46.38 9.98
N ILE A 18 13.96 -45.72 10.74
CA ILE A 18 13.90 -44.25 10.87
C ILE A 18 14.43 -43.77 9.52
N ALA A 19 13.51 -43.65 8.56
CA ALA A 19 13.78 -42.98 7.31
C ALA A 19 14.37 -41.60 7.65
N CYS A 20 15.61 -41.35 7.22
CA CYS A 20 16.10 -40.00 7.04
C CYS A 20 15.19 -39.32 6.03
N GLU A 21 14.05 -38.82 6.48
CA GLU A 21 13.29 -37.83 5.73
C GLU A 21 14.21 -36.61 5.65
N LYS A 22 14.86 -36.46 4.49
CA LYS A 22 15.60 -35.26 4.13
C LYS A 22 14.62 -34.10 4.42
N PRO A 23 14.95 -33.15 5.31
CA PRO A 23 14.04 -32.05 5.60
C PRO A 23 13.65 -31.43 4.27
N ALA A 24 12.33 -31.32 4.04
CA ALA A 24 11.81 -30.73 2.82
C ALA A 24 12.54 -29.41 2.62
N GLU A 25 13.25 -29.27 1.49
CA GLU A 25 13.87 -28.01 1.13
C GLU A 25 12.73 -27.00 1.03
N GLU A 26 12.58 -26.17 2.05
CA GLU A 26 11.61 -25.09 2.07
C GLU A 26 11.91 -24.24 0.85
N THR A 27 11.02 -24.30 -0.13
CA THR A 27 11.17 -23.51 -1.34
C THR A 27 11.21 -22.05 -0.89
N PRO A 28 12.27 -21.29 -1.20
CA PRO A 28 12.42 -19.94 -0.70
C PRO A 28 11.16 -19.15 -1.09
N ALA A 29 10.50 -18.61 -0.07
CA ALA A 29 9.26 -17.88 -0.26
C ALA A 29 9.49 -16.78 -1.31
N GLN A 30 8.75 -16.86 -2.42
CA GLN A 30 8.83 -15.87 -3.48
C GLN A 30 8.47 -14.51 -2.88
N LYS A 31 9.40 -13.55 -2.97
CA LYS A 31 9.16 -12.19 -2.50
C LYS A 31 8.12 -11.54 -3.43
N VAL A 32 6.89 -11.44 -2.95
CA VAL A 32 5.80 -10.79 -3.69
C VAL A 32 6.00 -9.28 -3.64
N ASP A 33 5.89 -8.61 -4.79
CA ASP A 33 5.88 -7.15 -4.84
C ASP A 33 4.58 -6.62 -4.18
N PRO A 34 4.65 -5.80 -3.12
CA PRO A 34 3.48 -5.26 -2.45
C PRO A 34 2.53 -4.48 -3.36
N ILE A 35 3.05 -3.77 -4.37
CA ILE A 35 2.25 -2.97 -5.30
C ILE A 35 1.50 -3.87 -6.28
N GLU A 36 2.18 -4.88 -6.83
CA GLU A 36 1.56 -5.89 -7.69
C GLU A 36 0.47 -6.64 -6.92
N LYS A 37 0.73 -7.01 -5.66
CA LYS A 37 -0.28 -7.65 -4.81
C LYS A 37 -1.50 -6.75 -4.57
N GLY A 38 -1.27 -5.47 -4.36
CA GLY A 38 -2.34 -4.47 -4.20
C GLY A 38 -3.20 -4.35 -5.46
N LEU A 39 -2.58 -4.33 -6.65
CA LEU A 39 -3.28 -4.30 -7.94
C LEU A 39 -4.14 -5.57 -8.15
N GLU A 40 -3.60 -6.75 -7.83
CA GLU A 40 -4.36 -8.00 -7.91
C GLU A 40 -5.63 -7.93 -7.07
N ILE A 41 -5.51 -7.49 -5.81
CA ILE A 41 -6.64 -7.38 -4.88
C ILE A 41 -7.62 -6.31 -5.38
N TYR A 42 -7.12 -5.15 -5.78
CA TYR A 42 -7.92 -4.05 -6.31
C TYR A 42 -8.78 -4.50 -7.51
N THR A 43 -8.19 -5.26 -8.42
CA THR A 43 -8.88 -5.86 -9.58
C THR A 43 -9.89 -6.92 -9.14
N ALA A 44 -9.49 -7.85 -8.26
CA ALA A 44 -10.35 -8.93 -7.78
C ALA A 44 -11.58 -8.43 -7.02
N LYS A 45 -11.44 -7.31 -6.29
CA LYS A 45 -12.52 -6.64 -5.55
C LYS A 45 -13.33 -5.68 -6.43
N LYS A 46 -13.01 -5.59 -7.72
CA LYS A 46 -13.69 -4.76 -8.73
C LYS A 46 -13.65 -3.26 -8.43
N CYS A 47 -12.60 -2.78 -7.76
CA CYS A 47 -12.46 -1.35 -7.45
C CYS A 47 -12.33 -0.51 -8.73
N ALA A 48 -11.67 -1.04 -9.77
CA ALA A 48 -11.50 -0.39 -11.07
C ALA A 48 -12.83 0.03 -11.74
N PHE A 49 -13.90 -0.74 -11.52
CA PHE A 49 -15.21 -0.49 -12.15
C PHE A 49 -15.76 0.91 -11.85
N CYS A 50 -15.49 1.43 -10.65
CA CYS A 50 -15.92 2.77 -10.27
C CYS A 50 -14.83 3.81 -10.55
N HIS A 51 -13.56 3.46 -10.34
CA HIS A 51 -12.47 4.42 -10.19
C HIS A 51 -11.59 4.60 -11.43
N GLU A 52 -11.72 3.75 -12.46
CA GLU A 52 -10.99 3.88 -13.74
C GLU A 52 -11.92 4.18 -14.93
N ASP A 53 -13.23 4.07 -14.73
CA ASP A 53 -14.21 4.36 -15.76
C ASP A 53 -14.27 5.88 -16.03
N GLN A 54 -13.89 6.30 -17.24
CA GLN A 54 -13.83 7.71 -17.62
C GLN A 54 -15.20 8.40 -17.57
N GLU A 55 -16.29 7.69 -17.82
CA GLU A 55 -17.65 8.24 -17.74
C GLU A 55 -18.05 8.49 -16.28
N MET A 56 -17.73 7.54 -15.39
CA MET A 56 -17.94 7.69 -13.94
C MET A 56 -17.12 8.83 -13.36
N LEU A 57 -15.85 8.95 -13.77
CA LEU A 57 -14.98 10.06 -13.36
C LEU A 57 -15.49 11.41 -13.90
N ALA A 58 -15.87 11.48 -15.19
CA ALA A 58 -16.39 12.70 -15.80
C ALA A 58 -17.73 13.14 -15.20
N SER A 59 -18.57 12.19 -14.76
CA SER A 59 -19.84 12.48 -14.10
C SER A 59 -19.69 13.04 -12.68
N GLY A 60 -18.48 12.97 -12.10
CA GLY A 60 -18.22 13.34 -10.71
C GLY A 60 -18.86 12.42 -9.66
N LYS A 61 -19.53 11.34 -10.08
CA LYS A 61 -20.13 10.34 -9.20
C LYS A 61 -19.08 9.53 -8.45
N VAL A 62 -17.91 9.36 -9.06
CA VAL A 62 -16.77 8.70 -8.45
C VAL A 62 -15.57 9.64 -8.48
N LYS A 63 -14.81 9.66 -7.40
CA LYS A 63 -13.58 10.46 -7.30
C LYS A 63 -12.41 9.67 -7.87
N ASP A 64 -11.53 10.38 -8.58
CA ASP A 64 -10.21 9.89 -8.94
C ASP A 64 -9.42 9.59 -7.66
N ILE A 65 -9.08 8.32 -7.46
CA ILE A 65 -8.38 7.80 -6.29
C ILE A 65 -6.89 8.14 -6.30
N ALA A 66 -6.33 8.52 -7.46
CA ALA A 66 -4.97 9.01 -7.57
C ALA A 66 -4.83 10.47 -7.08
N ARG A 67 -5.92 11.10 -6.63
CA ARG A 67 -5.87 12.45 -6.07
C ARG A 67 -5.10 12.44 -4.73
N PRO A 68 -4.25 13.45 -4.48
CA PRO A 68 -3.36 13.46 -3.33
C PRO A 68 -4.08 13.31 -1.99
N VAL A 69 -5.28 13.88 -1.84
CA VAL A 69 -6.07 13.79 -0.59
C VAL A 69 -6.40 12.34 -0.23
N ILE A 70 -6.60 11.48 -1.24
CA ILE A 70 -6.97 10.09 -1.04
C ILE A 70 -5.72 9.22 -0.99
N ALA A 71 -4.81 9.38 -1.95
CA ALA A 71 -3.78 8.38 -2.20
C ALA A 71 -2.64 8.35 -1.18
N THR A 72 -2.43 9.39 -0.40
CA THR A 72 -1.07 9.67 0.11
C THR A 72 -0.88 9.34 1.59
N ASP A 73 -1.98 9.22 2.31
CA ASP A 73 -1.98 8.77 3.68
C ASP A 73 -2.60 7.36 3.70
N THR A 74 -1.76 6.34 3.84
CA THR A 74 -2.22 4.95 3.92
C THR A 74 -3.18 4.75 5.09
N MET A 75 -3.04 5.50 6.20
CA MET A 75 -4.01 5.49 7.29
C MET A 75 -5.33 6.15 6.88
N PHE A 76 -5.29 7.23 6.09
CA PHE A 76 -6.50 7.81 5.51
C PHE A 76 -7.19 6.84 4.56
N VAL A 77 -6.46 6.18 3.65
CA VAL A 77 -7.00 5.15 2.74
C VAL A 77 -7.61 4.01 3.55
N GLN A 78 -6.89 3.50 4.55
CA GLN A 78 -7.36 2.43 5.43
C GLN A 78 -8.64 2.85 6.18
N THR A 79 -8.67 4.05 6.73
CA THR A 79 -9.83 4.61 7.45
C THR A 79 -11.00 4.80 6.50
N HIS A 80 -10.76 5.37 5.31
CA HIS A 80 -11.78 5.60 4.30
C HIS A 80 -12.40 4.27 3.85
N LEU A 81 -11.58 3.30 3.44
CA LEU A 81 -12.06 1.98 3.03
C LEU A 81 -12.77 1.21 4.15
N LYS A 82 -12.42 1.47 5.42
CA LYS A 82 -13.06 0.85 6.59
C LYS A 82 -14.39 1.50 6.98
N PHE A 83 -14.54 2.81 6.80
CA PHE A 83 -15.65 3.60 7.36
C PHE A 83 -16.47 4.38 6.33
N VAL A 84 -16.17 4.28 5.03
CA VAL A 84 -16.97 4.94 4.00
C VAL A 84 -18.42 4.49 4.11
N GLU A 85 -19.34 5.45 4.04
CA GLU A 85 -20.75 5.15 4.12
C GLU A 85 -21.14 4.21 2.97
N ALA A 86 -21.96 3.21 3.28
CA ALA A 86 -22.47 2.27 2.27
C ALA A 86 -23.28 2.94 1.15
N SER A 87 -23.68 4.20 1.34
CA SER A 87 -24.32 5.06 0.34
C SER A 87 -23.35 5.57 -0.75
N GLN A 88 -22.05 5.62 -0.47
CA GLN A 88 -21.03 6.21 -1.35
C GLN A 88 -20.10 5.16 -1.98
N MET A 89 -19.96 3.99 -1.35
CA MET A 89 -19.15 2.88 -1.87
C MET A 89 -19.87 1.55 -1.57
N PRO A 90 -19.85 0.56 -2.49
CA PRO A 90 -20.31 -0.78 -2.15
C PRO A 90 -19.54 -1.31 -0.93
N THR A 91 -20.20 -2.11 -0.10
CA THR A 91 -19.53 -2.77 1.02
C THR A 91 -18.52 -3.80 0.50
N ILE A 92 -17.25 -3.43 0.47
CA ILE A 92 -16.15 -4.31 0.09
C ILE A 92 -15.51 -4.86 1.37
N LYS A 93 -15.49 -6.19 1.51
CA LYS A 93 -14.78 -6.85 2.62
C LYS A 93 -13.30 -7.00 2.25
N LEU A 94 -12.46 -6.22 2.93
CA LEU A 94 -11.00 -6.35 2.91
C LEU A 94 -10.53 -6.86 4.28
N THR A 95 -9.63 -7.83 4.28
CA THR A 95 -8.85 -8.17 5.49
C THR A 95 -7.89 -7.03 5.82
N GLY A 96 -7.31 -7.01 7.02
CA GLY A 96 -6.31 -5.98 7.39
C GLY A 96 -5.08 -5.99 6.47
N GLU A 97 -4.67 -7.18 6.02
CA GLU A 97 -3.58 -7.35 5.06
C GLU A 97 -3.96 -6.90 3.65
N GLU A 98 -5.14 -7.30 3.16
CA GLU A 98 -5.63 -6.83 1.85
C GLU A 98 -5.75 -5.30 1.81
N LEU A 99 -6.23 -4.71 2.91
CA LEU A 99 -6.36 -3.27 3.07
C LEU A 99 -5.00 -2.57 3.00
N HIS A 100 -3.96 -3.16 3.61
CA HIS A 100 -2.60 -2.65 3.53
C HIS A 100 -2.08 -2.65 2.08
N PHE A 101 -2.15 -3.77 1.36
CA PHE A 101 -1.68 -3.84 -0.02
C PHE A 101 -2.45 -2.93 -0.98
N VAL A 102 -3.78 -2.86 -0.86
CA VAL A 102 -4.59 -1.93 -1.65
C VAL A 102 -4.20 -0.48 -1.35
N SER A 103 -3.94 -0.14 -0.09
CA SER A 103 -3.49 1.21 0.26
C SER A 103 -2.16 1.57 -0.41
N LEU A 104 -1.19 0.65 -0.43
CA LEU A 104 0.09 0.86 -1.11
C LEU A 104 -0.08 1.05 -2.62
N TYR A 105 -0.95 0.25 -3.26
CA TYR A 105 -1.26 0.39 -4.67
C TYR A 105 -1.95 1.72 -4.99
N ILE A 106 -2.94 2.14 -4.20
CA ILE A 106 -3.60 3.44 -4.41
C ILE A 106 -2.58 4.59 -4.24
N THR A 107 -1.67 4.50 -3.28
CA THR A 107 -0.57 5.46 -3.14
C THR A 107 0.35 5.49 -4.35
N SER A 108 0.65 4.35 -4.98
CA SER A 108 1.49 4.31 -6.18
C SER A 108 0.82 4.95 -7.40
N LEU A 109 -0.51 4.90 -7.51
CA LEU A 109 -1.25 5.57 -8.60
C LEU A 109 -1.00 7.08 -8.61
N HIS A 110 -0.96 7.72 -7.45
CA HIS A 110 -0.63 9.14 -7.34
C HIS A 110 0.81 9.40 -7.80
N ARG A 111 1.78 8.63 -7.30
CA ARG A 111 3.20 8.78 -7.68
C ARG A 111 3.42 8.65 -9.19
N MET A 112 2.76 7.67 -9.81
CA MET A 112 2.86 7.44 -11.26
C MET A 112 2.26 8.59 -12.07
N LYS A 113 1.18 9.22 -11.57
CA LYS A 113 0.47 10.28 -12.30
C LYS A 113 1.23 11.61 -12.32
N TYR A 114 1.97 11.92 -11.26
CA TYR A 114 2.55 13.25 -11.05
C TYR A 114 4.08 13.27 -11.05
N GLN A 115 4.73 12.17 -11.47
CA GLN A 115 6.18 12.09 -11.68
C GLN A 115 7.01 12.61 -10.49
N THR A 116 6.70 12.11 -9.29
CA THR A 116 7.40 12.49 -8.07
C THR A 116 8.91 12.37 -8.22
N ALA A 117 9.67 13.31 -7.65
CA ALA A 117 11.12 13.24 -7.63
C ALA A 117 11.60 11.91 -7.02
N THR A 118 12.75 11.42 -7.47
CA THR A 118 13.36 10.22 -6.88
C THR A 118 14.11 10.58 -5.60
N GLU A 119 14.41 9.57 -4.77
CA GLU A 119 15.17 9.77 -3.52
C GLU A 119 16.54 10.41 -3.75
N GLU A 120 17.15 10.17 -4.91
CA GLU A 120 18.47 10.68 -5.27
C GLU A 120 18.48 12.19 -5.54
N VAL A 121 17.36 12.77 -5.99
CA VAL A 121 17.29 14.17 -6.44
C VAL A 121 16.39 15.06 -5.58
N ALA A 122 15.55 14.47 -4.74
CA ALA A 122 14.63 15.20 -3.90
C ALA A 122 15.33 15.95 -2.76
N ASP A 123 14.94 17.19 -2.54
CA ASP A 123 15.45 18.07 -1.48
C ASP A 123 14.32 18.74 -0.66
N ALA A 124 13.08 18.31 -0.91
CA ALA A 124 11.87 18.62 -0.15
C ALA A 124 10.93 17.40 -0.11
N VAL A 125 9.97 17.48 0.81
CA VAL A 125 8.82 16.57 0.89
C VAL A 125 7.57 17.42 0.83
N CYS A 126 6.61 17.05 -0.02
CA CYS A 126 5.33 17.74 -0.10
C CYS A 126 4.57 17.55 1.24
N PRO A 127 4.19 18.63 1.95
CA PRO A 127 3.60 18.53 3.29
C PRO A 127 2.18 17.91 3.27
N VAL A 128 1.54 17.84 2.10
CA VAL A 128 0.20 17.27 1.94
C VAL A 128 0.27 15.79 1.60
N CYS A 129 1.06 15.42 0.58
CA CYS A 129 1.11 14.06 0.06
C CYS A 129 2.32 13.24 0.48
N ALA A 130 3.26 13.81 1.21
CA ALA A 130 4.55 13.21 1.53
C ALA A 130 5.36 12.74 0.29
N ALA A 131 4.98 13.17 -0.92
CA ALA A 131 5.75 12.90 -2.12
C ALA A 131 7.09 13.63 -2.04
N LEU A 132 8.12 12.99 -2.60
CA LEU A 132 9.43 13.58 -2.78
C LEU A 132 9.34 14.68 -3.84
N VAL A 133 9.95 15.84 -3.55
CA VAL A 133 9.89 17.04 -4.40
C VAL A 133 11.30 17.58 -4.60
N GLN A 134 11.60 17.99 -5.84
CA GLN A 134 12.75 18.83 -6.12
C GLN A 134 12.34 20.31 -6.08
N LYS A 135 12.93 21.10 -5.19
CA LYS A 135 12.56 22.51 -4.96
C LYS A 135 12.69 23.37 -6.21
N SER A 136 13.70 23.12 -7.05
CA SER A 136 13.91 23.88 -8.29
C SER A 136 12.75 23.71 -9.26
N GLU A 137 12.30 22.47 -9.48
CA GLU A 137 11.16 22.17 -10.35
C GLU A 137 9.87 22.77 -9.78
N ALA A 138 9.62 22.58 -8.48
CA ALA A 138 8.47 23.18 -7.82
C ALA A 138 8.46 24.72 -7.91
N LEU A 139 9.62 25.38 -7.86
CA LEU A 139 9.71 26.83 -8.05
C LEU A 139 9.44 27.24 -9.50
N GLU A 140 9.99 26.51 -10.47
CA GLU A 140 9.78 26.75 -11.90
C GLU A 140 8.29 26.61 -12.27
N GLU A 141 7.61 25.63 -11.70
CA GLU A 141 6.18 25.39 -11.90
C GLU A 141 5.26 26.28 -11.05
N GLY A 142 5.81 27.12 -10.18
CA GLY A 142 5.00 27.94 -9.25
C GLY A 142 4.28 27.13 -8.17
N LEU A 143 4.75 25.92 -7.88
CA LEU A 143 4.28 25.01 -6.84
C LEU A 143 4.98 25.26 -5.50
N SER A 144 5.01 26.52 -5.07
CA SER A 144 5.53 26.91 -3.75
C SER A 144 4.61 27.90 -3.04
N PHE A 145 4.60 27.86 -1.70
CA PHE A 145 3.77 28.75 -0.89
C PHE A 145 4.48 29.13 0.41
N SER A 146 4.49 30.42 0.74
CA SER A 146 5.09 30.93 1.98
C SER A 146 4.05 31.05 3.09
N PHE A 147 4.30 30.42 4.24
CA PHE A 147 3.42 30.50 5.41
C PHE A 147 4.23 30.46 6.72
N GLY A 148 3.95 31.39 7.64
CA GLY A 148 4.59 31.41 8.95
C GLY A 148 6.12 31.54 8.92
N GLY A 149 6.67 32.19 7.89
CA GLY A 149 8.12 32.38 7.71
C GLY A 149 8.83 31.21 7.02
N ASN A 150 8.12 30.15 6.64
CA ASN A 150 8.68 29.02 5.90
C ASN A 150 8.15 29.00 4.45
N THR A 151 8.96 28.51 3.52
CA THR A 151 8.54 28.20 2.14
C THR A 151 8.29 26.72 2.01
N TYR A 152 7.08 26.35 1.62
CA TYR A 152 6.65 24.98 1.36
C TYR A 152 6.65 24.72 -0.15
N TYR A 153 7.00 23.50 -0.54
CA TYR A 153 7.09 23.05 -1.93
C TYR A 153 6.13 21.89 -2.12
N PHE A 154 5.44 21.89 -3.25
CA PHE A 154 4.37 20.94 -3.54
C PHE A 154 4.69 20.15 -4.79
N GLU A 155 4.25 18.90 -4.77
CA GLU A 155 4.37 18.01 -5.90
C GLU A 155 3.36 18.33 -7.01
N CYS A 156 2.21 18.91 -6.66
CA CYS A 156 1.23 19.36 -7.63
C CYS A 156 0.38 20.53 -7.10
N ALA A 157 -0.33 21.19 -8.03
CA ALA A 157 -1.20 22.33 -7.72
C ALA A 157 -2.33 21.99 -6.74
N GLU A 158 -2.84 20.75 -6.78
CA GLU A 158 -3.89 20.30 -5.87
C GLU A 158 -3.39 20.21 -4.42
N CYS A 159 -2.18 19.67 -4.21
CA CYS A 159 -1.53 19.68 -2.89
C CYS A 159 -1.36 21.10 -2.36
N MET A 160 -0.87 22.02 -3.20
CA MET A 160 -0.73 23.43 -2.81
C MET A 160 -2.09 24.04 -2.42
N TYR A 161 -3.13 23.80 -3.21
CA TYR A 161 -4.47 24.29 -2.93
C TYR A 161 -5.01 23.77 -1.59
N VAL A 162 -4.89 22.47 -1.31
CA VAL A 162 -5.32 21.86 -0.05
C VAL A 162 -4.56 22.47 1.14
N PHE A 163 -3.25 22.67 1.01
CA PHE A 163 -2.45 23.33 2.03
C PHE A 163 -2.93 24.75 2.31
N GLN A 164 -3.23 25.52 1.27
CA GLN A 164 -3.70 26.91 1.40
C GLN A 164 -5.03 27.02 2.16
N GLN A 165 -5.90 26.01 2.10
CA GLN A 165 -7.16 26.00 2.85
C GLN A 165 -6.96 25.81 4.36
N ALA A 166 -5.91 25.09 4.77
CA ALA A 166 -5.68 24.73 6.17
C ALA A 166 -4.19 24.58 6.53
N PRO A 167 -3.34 25.61 6.35
CA PRO A 167 -1.89 25.48 6.44
C PRO A 167 -1.40 25.11 7.85
N VAL A 168 -2.17 25.47 8.88
CA VAL A 168 -1.89 25.11 10.28
C VAL A 168 -1.94 23.59 10.50
N ALA A 169 -2.78 22.86 9.78
CA ALA A 169 -2.92 21.40 9.91
C ALA A 169 -1.67 20.64 9.41
N PHE A 170 -0.81 21.30 8.63
CA PHE A 170 0.36 20.71 7.99
C PHE A 170 1.69 21.23 8.57
N LYS A 171 1.65 22.15 9.54
CA LYS A 171 2.85 22.86 10.05
C LYS A 171 3.89 21.95 10.75
N ASN A 172 3.46 20.78 11.24
CA ASN A 172 4.26 19.88 12.09
C ASN A 172 4.43 18.46 11.51
N LYS A 173 4.09 18.26 10.24
CA LYS A 173 4.37 17.00 9.54
C LYS A 173 5.72 17.10 8.86
#